data_AF-A0ABC9Z509-F1
#
_entry.id   AF-A0ABC9Z509-F1
#
_cell.length_a   1.000
_cell.length_b   1.000
_cell.length_c   1.000
_cell.angle_alpha   90.00
_cell.angle_beta   90.00
_cell.angle_gamma   90.00
#
_symmetry.space_group_name_H-M   'P 1'
#
loop_
_entity.id
_entity.type
_entity.pdbx_description
1 polymer ?
#
loop_
_entity_poly.entity_id
_entity_poly.type
_entity_poly.pdbx_seq_one_letter_code
_entity_poly.pdbx_strand_id
1 'polypeptide(L)'
;MHREHEDLMRTEFHHRTALEWEADRSGISDDEQARLHAQVADYDQRWSAGPHAAEWQYLSGALRDWQDRPDDMDSYLSVLDYQRRAFGKPEGVDETQWQSLVQAHNIAHEDRVRQRMQHPDRDLGLERWR
;
A
#
# COMPACT_ATOMS: atom_id res chain seq x y z
N MET A 1 5.61 5.89 -23.55
CA MET A 1 6.78 5.38 -22.81
C MET A 1 6.82 5.76 -21.33
N HIS A 2 6.90 7.02 -20.89
CA HIS A 2 6.91 7.31 -19.43
C HIS A 2 5.62 6.88 -18.70
N ARG A 3 4.44 7.17 -19.28
CA ARG A 3 3.15 6.84 -18.66
C ARG A 3 2.87 5.35 -18.59
N GLU A 4 3.13 4.60 -19.66
CA GLU A 4 2.96 3.14 -19.68
C GLU A 4 3.89 2.44 -18.68
N HIS A 5 5.09 2.98 -18.47
CA HIS A 5 6.03 2.43 -17.50
C HIS A 5 5.63 2.76 -16.06
N GLU A 6 5.05 3.94 -15.82
CA GLU A 6 4.42 4.28 -14.54
C GLU A 6 3.19 3.39 -14.25
N ASP A 7 2.31 3.18 -15.23
CA ASP A 7 1.12 2.32 -15.10
C ASP A 7 1.51 0.87 -14.78
N LEU A 8 2.59 0.38 -15.41
CA LEU A 8 3.17 -0.93 -15.09
C LEU A 8 3.70 -0.96 -13.66
N MET A 9 4.47 0.05 -13.25
CA MET A 9 4.98 0.17 -11.88
C MET A 9 3.85 0.11 -10.86
N ARG A 10 2.77 0.87 -11.07
CA ARG A 10 1.62 0.90 -10.17
C ARG A 10 0.91 -0.44 -10.10
N THR A 11 0.73 -1.12 -11.23
CA THR A 11 0.12 -2.45 -11.29
C THR A 11 0.97 -3.48 -10.55
N GLU A 12 2.27 -3.46 -10.78
CA GLU A 12 3.21 -4.37 -10.13
C GLU A 12 3.38 -4.09 -8.64
N PHE A 13 3.20 -2.84 -8.20
CA PHE A 13 3.13 -2.51 -6.78
C PHE A 13 1.95 -3.23 -6.11
N HIS A 14 0.77 -3.22 -6.73
CA HIS A 14 -0.40 -3.95 -6.22
C HIS A 14 -0.14 -5.46 -6.14
N HIS A 15 0.47 -6.05 -7.18
CA HIS A 15 0.87 -7.46 -7.16
C HIS A 15 1.89 -7.77 -6.07
N ARG A 16 2.90 -6.92 -5.89
CA ARG A 16 3.91 -7.04 -4.83
C ARG A 16 3.24 -7.06 -3.45
N THR A 17 2.27 -6.18 -3.20
CA THR A 17 1.54 -6.17 -1.92
C THR A 17 0.64 -7.40 -1.74
N ALA A 18 0.00 -7.90 -2.80
CA ALA A 18 -0.76 -9.14 -2.72
C ALA A 18 0.11 -10.36 -2.36
N LEU A 19 1.35 -10.42 -2.88
CA LEU A 19 2.32 -11.45 -2.51
C LEU A 19 2.78 -11.33 -1.05
N GLU A 20 2.98 -10.11 -0.55
CA GLU A 20 3.30 -9.87 0.86
C GLU A 20 2.18 -10.38 1.78
N TRP A 21 0.92 -10.04 1.48
CA TRP A 21 -0.21 -10.56 2.26
C TRP A 21 -0.36 -12.08 2.15
N GLU A 22 -0.03 -12.68 1.02
CA GLU A 22 -0.04 -14.14 0.87
C GLU A 22 1.06 -14.79 1.74
N ALA A 23 2.21 -14.15 1.87
CA ALA A 23 3.30 -14.59 2.74
C ALA A 23 2.94 -14.51 4.23
N ASP A 24 2.03 -13.61 4.62
CA ASP A 24 1.54 -13.47 5.99
C ASP A 24 0.37 -14.42 6.33
N ARG A 25 -0.11 -15.20 5.34
CA ARG A 25 -1.26 -16.09 5.51
C ARG A 25 -0.91 -17.27 6.43
N SER A 26 -1.81 -17.57 7.37
CA SER A 26 -1.70 -18.76 8.21
C SER A 26 -1.76 -20.06 7.39
N GLY A 27 -0.93 -21.03 7.72
CA GLY A 27 -0.96 -22.39 7.16
C GLY A 27 -0.14 -22.61 5.89
N ILE A 28 0.65 -21.61 5.45
CA ILE A 28 1.69 -21.82 4.44
C ILE A 28 2.94 -22.41 5.08
N SER A 29 3.76 -23.09 4.28
CA SER A 29 5.06 -23.63 4.72
C SER A 29 6.14 -22.55 4.75
N ASP A 30 7.19 -22.76 5.55
CA ASP A 30 8.36 -21.86 5.59
C ASP A 30 9.01 -21.69 4.21
N ASP A 31 9.09 -22.77 3.41
CA ASP A 31 9.64 -22.74 2.04
C ASP A 31 8.77 -21.88 1.10
N GLU A 32 7.45 -21.97 1.23
CA GLU A 32 6.50 -21.16 0.46
C GLU A 32 6.57 -19.69 0.87
N GLN A 33 6.63 -19.41 2.17
CA GLN A 33 6.81 -18.07 2.70
C GLN A 33 8.11 -17.44 2.19
N ALA A 34 9.23 -18.17 2.26
CA ALA A 34 10.52 -17.71 1.75
C ALA A 34 10.48 -17.41 0.24
N ARG A 35 9.79 -18.25 -0.55
CA ARG A 35 9.61 -18.01 -1.99
C ARG A 35 8.77 -16.76 -2.29
N LEU A 36 7.74 -16.47 -1.50
CA LEU A 36 6.93 -15.27 -1.67
C LEU A 36 7.73 -14.01 -1.33
N HIS A 37 8.46 -14.02 -0.21
CA HIS A 37 9.35 -12.90 0.15
C HIS A 37 10.46 -12.67 -0.90
N ALA A 38 11.00 -13.73 -1.49
CA ALA A 38 11.98 -13.58 -2.58
C ALA A 38 11.40 -12.87 -3.81
N GLN A 39 10.13 -13.14 -4.16
CA GLN A 39 9.45 -12.45 -5.26
C GLN A 39 9.16 -10.99 -4.92
N VAL A 40 8.72 -10.70 -3.70
CA VAL A 40 8.56 -9.32 -3.20
C VAL A 40 9.87 -8.54 -3.31
N ALA A 41 10.98 -9.14 -2.87
CA ALA A 41 12.30 -8.53 -2.94
C ALA A 41 12.76 -8.25 -4.39
N ASP A 42 12.41 -9.12 -5.35
CA ASP A 42 12.70 -8.90 -6.78
C ASP A 42 11.98 -7.67 -7.34
N TYR A 43 10.68 -7.50 -7.02
CA TYR A 43 9.93 -6.30 -7.36
C TYR A 43 10.58 -5.04 -6.77
N ASP A 44 10.86 -5.07 -5.47
CA ASP A 44 11.44 -3.93 -4.76
C ASP A 44 12.82 -3.56 -5.33
N GLN A 45 13.68 -4.54 -5.62
CA GLN A 45 14.99 -4.31 -6.22
C GLN A 45 14.87 -3.68 -7.61
N ARG A 46 14.02 -4.24 -8.47
CA ARG A 46 13.90 -3.80 -9.87
C ARG A 46 13.36 -2.37 -9.97
N TRP A 47 12.34 -2.03 -9.19
CA TRP A 47 11.75 -0.68 -9.23
C TRP A 47 12.60 0.35 -8.49
N SER A 48 13.25 -0.02 -7.39
CA SER A 48 14.16 0.89 -6.67
C SER A 48 15.44 1.24 -7.44
N ALA A 49 15.84 0.41 -8.41
CA ALA A 49 16.97 0.69 -9.30
C ALA A 49 16.55 1.31 -10.65
N GLY A 50 15.25 1.47 -10.88
CA GLY A 50 14.68 1.90 -12.15
C GLY A 50 14.40 3.41 -12.25
N PRO A 51 13.89 3.87 -13.41
CA PRO A 51 13.56 5.28 -13.64
C PRO A 51 12.36 5.78 -12.82
N HIS A 52 11.59 4.90 -12.19
CA HIS A 52 10.48 5.24 -11.28
C HIS A 52 10.82 4.96 -9.80
N ALA A 53 12.10 4.94 -9.45
CA ALA A 53 12.54 4.63 -8.09
C ALA A 53 11.97 5.59 -7.04
N ALA A 54 11.87 6.89 -7.37
CA ALA A 54 11.32 7.88 -6.45
C ALA A 54 9.82 7.67 -6.21
N GLU A 55 9.07 7.38 -7.26
CA GLU A 55 7.64 7.08 -7.20
C GLU A 55 7.37 5.76 -6.46
N TRP A 56 8.20 4.73 -6.68
CA TRP A 56 8.14 3.47 -5.95
C TRP A 56 8.35 3.69 -4.46
N GLN A 57 9.43 4.40 -4.08
CA GLN A 57 9.73 4.72 -2.69
C GLN A 57 8.63 5.55 -2.02
N TYR A 58 8.08 6.53 -2.75
CA TYR A 58 6.99 7.34 -2.25
C TYR A 58 5.73 6.48 -2.00
N LEU A 59 5.37 5.61 -2.94
CA LEU A 59 4.22 4.71 -2.82
C LEU A 59 4.40 3.69 -1.68
N SER A 60 5.60 3.12 -1.51
CA SER A 60 5.96 2.28 -0.36
C SER A 60 5.81 3.02 0.97
N GLY A 61 6.34 4.25 1.05
CA GLY A 61 6.23 5.09 2.25
C GLY A 61 4.78 5.43 2.58
N ALA A 62 3.99 5.82 1.57
CA ALA A 62 2.58 6.10 1.72
C ALA A 62 1.79 4.88 2.20
N LEU A 63 2.05 3.68 1.65
CA LEU A 63 1.39 2.45 2.10
C LEU A 63 1.70 2.16 3.57
N ARG A 64 2.97 2.27 3.96
CA ARG A 64 3.37 2.10 5.36
C ARG A 64 2.68 3.11 6.27
N ASP A 65 2.62 4.38 5.89
CA ASP A 65 1.93 5.41 6.68
C ASP A 65 0.44 5.11 6.84
N TRP A 66 -0.22 4.61 5.80
CA TRP A 66 -1.62 4.17 5.86
C TRP A 66 -1.84 2.94 6.75
N GLN A 67 -0.87 2.03 6.82
CA GLN A 67 -0.91 0.87 7.70
C GLN A 67 -0.66 1.27 9.17
N ASP A 68 0.33 2.13 9.41
CA ASP A 68 0.76 2.52 10.75
C ASP A 68 -0.17 3.58 11.38
N ARG A 69 -0.68 4.53 10.58
CA ARG A 69 -1.39 5.75 11.05
C ARG A 69 -2.58 6.11 10.15
N PRO A 70 -3.61 5.25 10.02
CA PRO A 70 -4.72 5.47 9.08
C PRO A 70 -5.50 6.76 9.34
N ASP A 71 -5.80 7.10 10.60
CA ASP A 71 -6.57 8.30 10.94
C ASP A 71 -5.85 9.62 10.58
N ASP A 72 -4.52 9.65 10.77
CA ASP A 72 -3.68 10.79 10.38
C ASP A 72 -3.67 10.95 8.85
N MET A 73 -3.58 9.83 8.13
CA MET A 73 -3.55 9.82 6.68
C MET A 73 -4.90 10.18 6.06
N ASP A 74 -6.02 9.77 6.67
CA ASP A 74 -7.37 10.20 6.28
C ASP A 74 -7.54 11.72 6.44
N SER A 75 -7.05 12.25 7.56
CA SER A 75 -7.05 13.69 7.81
C SER A 75 -6.19 14.44 6.79
N TYR A 76 -4.99 13.93 6.51
CA TYR A 76 -4.07 14.50 5.52
C TYR A 76 -4.66 14.50 4.10
N LEU A 77 -5.20 13.37 3.65
CA LEU A 77 -5.81 13.25 2.32
C LEU A 77 -7.02 14.18 2.18
N SER A 78 -7.81 14.35 3.24
CA SER A 78 -8.95 15.28 3.27
C SER A 78 -8.53 16.75 3.08
N VAL A 79 -7.41 17.15 3.69
CA VAL A 79 -6.83 18.51 3.51
C VAL A 79 -6.38 18.70 2.07
N LEU A 80 -5.69 17.72 1.50
CA LEU A 80 -5.22 17.77 0.11
C LEU A 80 -6.39 17.82 -0.89
N ASP A 81 -7.45 17.03 -0.66
CA ASP A 81 -8.67 17.06 -1.50
C ASP A 81 -9.35 18.43 -1.45
N TYR A 82 -9.47 19.01 -0.25
CA TYR A 82 -9.98 20.37 -0.08
C TYR A 82 -9.15 21.38 -0.87
N GLN A 83 -7.82 21.36 -0.73
CA GLN A 83 -6.93 22.28 -1.46
C GLN A 83 -7.04 22.11 -2.97
N ARG A 84 -7.11 20.87 -3.47
CA ARG A 84 -7.31 20.57 -4.89
C ARG A 84 -8.61 21.18 -5.40
N ARG A 85 -9.71 21.06 -4.65
CA ARG A 85 -11.02 21.65 -5.02
C ARG A 85 -11.03 23.17 -4.95
N ALA A 86 -10.37 23.76 -3.95
CA ALA A 86 -10.37 25.20 -3.73
C ALA A 86 -9.39 25.96 -4.66
N PHE A 87 -8.22 25.36 -4.93
CA PHE A 87 -7.10 26.05 -5.58
C PHE A 87 -6.63 25.37 -6.88
N GLY A 88 -7.27 24.26 -7.27
CA GLY A 88 -6.94 23.48 -8.48
C GLY A 88 -5.72 22.56 -8.31
N LYS A 89 -4.94 22.71 -7.23
CA LYS A 89 -3.83 21.82 -6.87
C LYS A 89 -3.60 21.83 -5.35
N PRO A 90 -3.24 20.68 -4.75
CA PRO A 90 -2.74 20.66 -3.38
C PRO A 90 -1.34 21.30 -3.29
N GLU A 91 -1.02 21.86 -2.13
CA GLU A 91 0.32 22.37 -1.83
C GLU A 91 1.22 21.22 -1.35
N GLY A 92 2.47 21.19 -1.84
CA GLY A 92 3.46 20.20 -1.42
C GLY A 92 3.27 18.78 -1.95
N VAL A 93 2.26 18.54 -2.80
CA VAL A 93 1.98 17.24 -3.41
C VAL A 93 1.71 17.45 -4.90
N ASP A 94 2.48 16.79 -5.77
CA ASP A 94 2.19 16.78 -7.21
C ASP A 94 1.14 15.71 -7.59
N GLU A 95 0.76 15.65 -8.86
CA GLU A 95 -0.26 14.71 -9.33
C GLU A 95 0.17 13.24 -9.16
N THR A 96 1.44 12.92 -9.38
CA THR A 96 1.98 11.56 -9.27
C THR A 96 1.99 11.11 -7.81
N GLN A 97 2.40 11.98 -6.90
CA GLN A 97 2.36 11.77 -5.45
C GLN A 97 0.92 11.63 -4.93
N TRP A 98 0.00 12.48 -5.41
CA TRP A 98 -1.43 12.36 -5.10
C TRP A 98 -1.98 10.99 -5.51
N GLN A 99 -1.67 10.54 -6.73
CA GLN A 99 -2.09 9.21 -7.21
C GLN A 99 -1.51 8.08 -6.35
N SER A 100 -0.26 8.22 -5.89
CA SER A 100 0.34 7.25 -4.98
C SER A 100 -0.32 7.22 -3.60
N LEU A 101 -0.69 8.38 -3.03
CA LEU A 101 -1.44 8.45 -1.77
C LEU A 101 -2.80 7.75 -1.88
N VAL A 102 -3.52 7.98 -2.98
CA VAL A 102 -4.83 7.35 -3.24
C VAL A 102 -4.68 5.84 -3.48
N GLN A 103 -3.67 5.42 -4.24
CA GLN A 103 -3.41 4.01 -4.47
C GLN A 103 -3.06 3.29 -3.16
N ALA A 104 -2.17 3.86 -2.35
CA ALA A 104 -1.81 3.32 -1.05
C ALA A 104 -3.01 3.23 -0.10
N HIS A 105 -3.87 4.26 -0.08
CA HIS A 105 -5.12 4.23 0.69
C HIS A 105 -6.00 3.04 0.30
N ASN A 106 -6.22 2.82 -0.99
CA ASN A 106 -7.06 1.72 -1.48
C ASN A 106 -6.49 0.36 -1.09
N ILE A 107 -5.17 0.17 -1.25
CA ILE A 107 -4.47 -1.06 -0.86
C ILE A 107 -4.59 -1.30 0.65
N ALA A 108 -4.34 -0.28 1.48
CA ALA A 108 -4.45 -0.41 2.93
C ALA A 108 -5.90 -0.68 3.38
N HIS A 109 -6.88 -0.10 2.69
CA HIS A 109 -8.29 -0.39 2.94
C HIS A 109 -8.64 -1.84 2.59
N GLU A 110 -8.20 -2.34 1.43
CA GLU A 110 -8.36 -3.74 1.03
C GLU A 110 -7.76 -4.70 2.07
N ASP A 111 -6.55 -4.40 2.56
CA ASP A 111 -5.89 -5.18 3.61
C ASP A 111 -6.72 -5.23 4.90
N ARG A 112 -7.16 -4.07 5.40
CA ARG A 112 -8.00 -4.00 6.61
C ARG A 112 -9.29 -4.81 6.47
N VAL A 113 -9.94 -4.74 5.30
CA VAL A 113 -11.15 -5.52 5.01
C VAL A 113 -10.83 -7.02 5.00
N ARG A 114 -9.72 -7.43 4.38
CA ARG A 114 -9.25 -8.82 4.35
C ARG A 114 -8.95 -9.34 5.76
N GLN A 115 -8.18 -8.61 6.56
CA GLN A 115 -7.82 -8.99 7.93
C GLN A 115 -9.06 -9.18 8.80
N ARG A 116 -10.04 -8.28 8.67
CA ARG A 116 -11.33 -8.39 9.36
C ARG A 116 -12.09 -9.67 9.00
N MET A 117 -12.08 -10.06 7.72
CA MET A 117 -12.73 -11.30 7.27
C MET A 117 -11.99 -12.56 7.75
N GLN A 118 -10.66 -12.49 7.92
CA GLN A 118 -9.84 -13.61 8.39
C GLN A 118 -9.91 -13.78 9.92
N HIS A 119 -10.14 -12.70 10.67
CA HIS A 119 -10.23 -12.71 12.13
C HIS A 119 -11.51 -12.03 12.64
N PRO A 120 -12.70 -12.60 12.38
CA PRO A 120 -13.97 -12.01 12.82
C PRO A 120 -14.07 -11.88 14.35
N ASP A 121 -13.36 -12.74 15.10
CA ASP A 121 -13.39 -12.78 16.57
C ASP A 121 -12.58 -11.65 17.25
N ARG A 122 -11.62 -11.04 16.53
CA ARG A 122 -10.82 -9.90 17.05
C ARG A 122 -11.67 -8.64 17.20
N ASP A 123 -12.64 -8.44 16.31
CA ASP A 123 -13.59 -7.32 16.36
C ASP A 123 -14.63 -7.45 17.48
N LEU A 124 -14.90 -8.67 17.96
CA LEU A 124 -15.89 -8.93 19.01
C LEU A 124 -15.30 -8.82 20.43
N GLY A 125 -14.00 -8.53 20.57
CA GLY A 125 -13.34 -8.41 21.89
C GLY A 125 -13.31 -9.70 22.70
N LEU A 126 -13.46 -10.87 22.05
CA LEU A 126 -13.58 -12.17 22.70
C LEU A 126 -12.22 -12.83 23.01
N GLU A 127 -11.11 -12.31 22.49
CA GLU A 127 -9.76 -12.83 22.77
C GLU A 127 -9.29 -12.57 24.22
N ARG A 128 -9.98 -11.73 24.99
CA ARG A 128 -9.57 -11.40 26.38
C ARG A 128 -9.93 -12.45 27.44
N TRP A 129 -10.59 -13.54 27.06
CA TRP A 129 -11.03 -14.58 28.00
C TRP A 129 -10.72 -15.99 27.49
N ARG A 130 -9.43 -16.36 27.50
CA ARG A 130 -8.98 -17.76 27.56
C ARG A 130 -7.78 -17.89 28.48
#